data_AF-A0A096BFP6-F1
#
_entry.id   AF-A0A096BFP6-F1
#
_cell.length_a   1.000
_cell.length_b   1.000
_cell.length_c   1.000
_cell.angle_alpha   90.00
_cell.angle_beta   90.00
_cell.angle_gamma   90.00
#
_symmetry.space_group_name_H-M   'P 1'
#
loop_
_entity.id
_entity.type
_entity.pdbx_description
1 polymer ?
#
loop_
_entity_poly.entity_id
_entity_poly.type
_entity_poly.pdbx_seq_one_letter_code
_entity_poly.pdbx_strand_id
1 'polypeptide(L)'
;AHKKGKCYHTCENPYTISKAGRMHYVYPDKDFRLYPGVQRTSDEWISTYKLRTTIERTLASLNKNSAIAFPRTLNSSSMRADLFLTAITKLINVIVANAINKPQYFRSIRKLYKLAS
;
A
#
# COMPACT_ATOMS: atom_id res chain seq x y z
N ALA A 1 25.97 -22.68 2.57
CA ALA A 1 26.38 -24.01 2.09
C ALA A 1 25.56 -25.09 2.82
N HIS A 2 24.73 -25.85 2.09
CA HIS A 2 23.92 -26.92 2.66
C HIS A 2 24.75 -28.19 2.83
N LYS A 3 25.11 -28.55 4.06
CA LYS A 3 25.61 -29.90 4.40
C LYS A 3 24.50 -30.64 5.12
N LYS A 4 24.05 -31.77 4.54
CA LYS A 4 23.11 -32.74 5.14
C LYS A 4 21.80 -32.13 5.67
N GLY A 5 21.08 -31.36 4.85
CA GLY A 5 19.75 -30.84 5.19
C GLY A 5 19.70 -29.77 6.29
N LYS A 6 20.85 -29.32 6.80
CA LYS A 6 20.95 -28.26 7.80
C LYS A 6 21.33 -26.94 7.12
N CYS A 7 20.62 -25.87 7.47
CA CYS A 7 20.88 -24.52 6.97
C CYS A 7 21.93 -23.85 7.86
N TYR A 8 23.00 -23.33 7.26
CA TYR A 8 24.08 -22.64 7.97
C TYR A 8 24.32 -21.27 7.35
N HIS A 9 24.39 -20.23 8.18
CA HIS A 9 24.85 -18.92 7.73
C HIS A 9 26.36 -18.92 7.59
N THR A 10 26.89 -18.21 6.59
CA THR A 10 28.33 -18.14 6.26
C THR A 10 28.92 -16.77 6.53
N CYS A 11 28.31 -15.99 7.43
CA CYS A 11 28.77 -14.64 7.76
C CYS A 11 29.96 -14.70 8.74
N GLU A 12 31.00 -13.91 8.48
CA GLU A 12 32.19 -13.80 9.33
C GLU A 12 31.92 -13.10 10.68
N ASN A 13 30.97 -12.16 10.72
CA ASN A 13 30.55 -11.49 11.96
C ASN A 13 29.03 -11.55 12.13
N PRO A 14 28.50 -12.68 12.63
CA PRO A 14 27.07 -12.92 12.63
C PRO A 14 26.33 -12.05 13.67
N TYR A 15 25.28 -11.37 13.22
CA TYR A 15 24.35 -10.60 14.06
C TYR A 15 23.47 -11.47 14.97
N THR A 16 23.58 -12.80 14.93
CA THR A 16 22.79 -13.73 15.74
C THR A 16 23.57 -15.02 15.99
N ILE A 17 23.48 -15.55 17.22
CA ILE A 17 24.21 -16.75 17.67
C ILE A 17 23.68 -18.05 16.99
N SER A 18 22.49 -18.00 16.40
CA SER A 18 21.86 -19.12 15.71
C SER A 18 22.65 -19.57 14.49
N LYS A 19 23.06 -20.85 14.44
CA LYS A 19 23.80 -21.45 13.32
C LYS A 19 23.08 -21.35 11.96
N ALA A 20 21.74 -21.29 11.95
CA ALA A 20 20.96 -21.13 10.72
C ALA A 20 20.69 -19.67 10.33
N GLY A 21 21.15 -18.70 11.12
CA GLY A 21 20.72 -17.29 11.02
C GLY A 21 19.43 -17.03 11.78
N ARG A 22 18.86 -15.83 11.60
CA ARG A 22 17.59 -15.44 12.23
C ARG A 22 16.42 -16.12 11.51
N MET A 23 15.69 -16.99 12.21
CA MET A 23 14.46 -17.58 11.71
C MET A 23 13.28 -16.61 11.95
N HIS A 24 12.56 -16.28 10.88
CA HIS A 24 11.28 -15.59 10.97
C HIS A 24 10.16 -16.61 10.76
N TYR A 25 9.39 -16.89 11.81
CA TYR A 25 8.16 -17.67 11.69
C TYR A 25 7.06 -16.76 11.13
N VAL A 26 6.55 -17.11 9.95
CA VAL A 26 5.34 -16.48 9.39
C VAL A 26 4.17 -17.22 10.00
N TYR A 27 3.69 -16.72 11.14
CA TYR A 27 2.49 -17.27 11.75
C TYR A 27 1.26 -16.88 10.91
N PRO A 28 0.21 -17.72 10.84
CA PRO A 28 -1.00 -17.42 10.08
C PRO A 28 -1.64 -16.06 10.43
N ASP A 29 -1.58 -15.65 11.70
CA ASP A 29 -2.04 -14.35 12.19
C ASP A 29 -1.19 -13.15 11.73
N LYS A 30 0.02 -13.40 11.19
CA LYS A 30 0.96 -12.33 10.78
C LYS A 30 1.00 -12.05 9.29
N ASP A 31 0.58 -13.00 8.47
CA ASP A 31 0.47 -12.79 7.02
C ASP A 31 -0.98 -13.00 6.58
N PHE A 32 -1.81 -11.98 6.79
CA PHE A 32 -3.21 -11.97 6.35
C PHE A 32 -3.38 -12.13 4.84
N ARG A 33 -2.32 -11.92 4.04
CA ARG A 33 -2.35 -12.17 2.60
C ARG A 33 -2.23 -13.67 2.32
N LEU A 34 -1.39 -14.39 3.07
CA LEU A 34 -1.21 -15.83 2.96
C LEU A 34 -2.23 -16.63 3.79
N TYR A 35 -2.77 -16.08 4.87
CA TYR A 35 -3.71 -16.72 5.77
C TYR A 35 -4.78 -15.71 6.20
N PRO A 36 -5.66 -15.31 5.27
CA PRO A 36 -6.81 -14.51 5.64
C PRO A 36 -7.63 -15.33 6.66
N GLY A 37 -8.08 -14.73 7.76
CA GLY A 37 -8.94 -15.39 8.75
C GLY A 37 -10.31 -15.86 8.21
N VAL A 38 -10.49 -15.80 6.88
CA VAL A 38 -11.62 -16.24 6.08
C VAL A 38 -11.10 -17.31 5.11
N GLN A 39 -11.81 -18.45 5.01
CA GLN A 39 -11.40 -19.55 4.14
C GLN A 39 -11.27 -19.08 2.69
N ARG A 40 -10.13 -19.38 2.04
CA ARG A 40 -9.96 -19.10 0.61
C ARG A 40 -11.04 -19.80 -0.21
N THR A 41 -11.50 -19.11 -1.25
CA THR A 41 -12.56 -19.60 -2.16
C THR A 41 -13.96 -19.65 -1.52
N SER A 42 -14.12 -19.22 -0.26
CA SER A 42 -15.44 -18.92 0.28
C SER A 42 -16.07 -17.72 -0.46
N ASP A 43 -17.39 -17.60 -0.39
CA ASP A 43 -18.13 -16.49 -0.99
C ASP A 43 -17.72 -15.14 -0.38
N GLU A 44 -17.46 -15.11 0.92
CA GLU A 44 -16.93 -13.94 1.62
C GLU A 44 -15.54 -13.55 1.08
N TRP A 45 -14.63 -14.53 0.92
CA TRP A 45 -13.32 -14.26 0.33
C TRP A 45 -13.43 -13.75 -1.10
N ILE A 46 -14.25 -14.39 -1.95
CA ILE A 46 -14.40 -14.01 -3.36
C ILE A 46 -14.99 -12.60 -3.48
N SER A 47 -16.00 -12.27 -2.68
CA SER A 47 -16.61 -10.93 -2.69
C SER A 47 -15.64 -9.86 -2.20
N THR A 48 -14.92 -10.10 -1.11
CA THR A 48 -13.95 -9.15 -0.53
C THR A 48 -12.72 -8.98 -1.43
N TYR A 49 -12.19 -10.08 -1.98
CA TYR A 49 -10.97 -10.06 -2.78
C TYR A 49 -11.16 -9.31 -4.11
N LYS A 50 -12.38 -9.25 -4.66
CA LYS A 50 -12.70 -8.41 -5.84
C LYS A 50 -12.39 -6.93 -5.62
N LEU A 51 -12.51 -6.43 -4.38
CA LEU A 51 -12.22 -5.04 -4.04
C LEU A 51 -10.72 -4.73 -3.97
N ARG A 52 -9.87 -5.75 -3.79
CA ARG A 52 -8.42 -5.59 -3.60
C ARG A 52 -7.79 -4.75 -4.71
N THR A 53 -8.07 -5.08 -5.97
CA THR A 53 -7.49 -4.36 -7.11
C THR A 53 -7.92 -2.89 -7.12
N THR A 54 -9.16 -2.60 -6.75
CA THR A 54 -9.67 -1.22 -6.64
C THR A 54 -8.97 -0.48 -5.51
N ILE A 55 -8.80 -1.10 -4.33
CA ILE A 55 -8.09 -0.53 -3.19
C ILE A 55 -6.63 -0.22 -3.56
N GLU A 56 -5.91 -1.18 -4.15
CA GLU A 56 -4.52 -1.02 -4.56
C GLU A 56 -4.35 0.12 -5.59
N ARG A 57 -5.27 0.20 -6.57
CA ARG A 57 -5.29 1.30 -7.55
C ARG A 57 -5.56 2.66 -6.91
N THR A 58 -6.46 2.71 -5.91
CA THR A 58 -6.77 3.94 -5.18
C THR A 58 -5.59 4.38 -4.32
N LEU A 59 -4.93 3.46 -3.61
CA LEU A 59 -3.69 3.74 -2.85
C LEU A 59 -2.56 4.23 -3.75
N ALA A 60 -2.35 3.58 -4.90
CA ALA A 60 -1.37 4.04 -5.89
C ALA A 60 -1.69 5.44 -6.43
N SER A 61 -2.97 5.77 -6.61
CA SER A 61 -3.42 7.10 -7.03
C SER A 61 -3.25 8.16 -5.93
N LEU A 62 -3.46 7.80 -4.66
CA LEU A 62 -3.23 8.66 -3.50
C LEU A 62 -1.76 9.03 -3.35
N ASN A 63 -0.85 8.07 -3.56
CA ASN A 63 0.59 8.31 -3.53
C ASN A 63 1.13 9.03 -4.77
N LYS A 64 0.31 9.23 -5.82
CA LYS A 64 0.77 9.87 -7.06
C LYS A 64 0.75 11.39 -6.93
N ASN A 65 1.94 12.00 -6.99
CA ASN A 65 2.15 13.46 -6.98
C ASN A 65 1.46 14.14 -5.77
N SER A 66 1.54 13.52 -4.59
CA SER A 66 0.97 14.05 -3.35
C SER A 66 2.06 14.38 -2.33
N ALA A 67 1.73 15.22 -1.36
CA ALA A 67 2.63 15.57 -0.26
C ALA A 67 2.99 14.35 0.62
N ILE A 68 2.13 13.33 0.65
CA ILE A 68 2.35 12.10 1.43
C ILE A 68 3.45 11.23 0.82
N ALA A 69 3.67 11.30 -0.50
CA ALA A 69 4.73 10.52 -1.16
C ALA A 69 6.13 10.97 -0.70
N PHE A 70 6.27 12.25 -0.34
CA PHE A 70 7.51 12.85 0.14
C PHE A 70 7.19 13.71 1.37
N PRO A 71 6.91 13.07 2.53
CA PRO A 71 6.46 13.78 3.71
C PRO A 71 7.59 14.67 4.23
N ARG A 72 7.27 15.95 4.47
CA ARG A 72 8.20 16.93 5.06
C ARG A 72 8.10 17.00 6.58
N THR A 73 7.01 16.51 7.15
CA THR A 73 6.76 16.49 8.59
C THR A 73 7.03 15.11 9.17
N LEU A 74 7.68 15.05 10.35
CA LEU A 74 7.92 13.80 11.08
C LEU A 74 6.90 13.55 12.20
N ASN A 75 6.02 14.53 12.47
CA ASN A 75 4.97 14.39 13.49
C ASN A 75 3.84 13.50 12.96
N SER A 76 3.52 12.45 13.70
CA SER A 76 2.41 11.53 13.38
C SER A 76 1.05 12.23 13.23
N SER A 77 0.76 13.25 14.05
CA SER A 77 -0.50 13.99 13.97
C SER A 77 -0.60 14.80 12.68
N SER A 78 0.49 15.49 12.30
CA SER A 78 0.56 16.25 11.06
C SER A 78 0.49 15.34 9.83
N MET A 79 1.21 14.20 9.84
CA MET A 79 1.15 13.21 8.75
C MET A 79 -0.27 12.65 8.56
N ARG A 80 -1.01 12.42 9.65
CA ARG A 80 -2.42 11.99 9.57
C ARG A 80 -3.30 13.08 8.96
N ALA A 81 -3.11 14.34 9.36
CA ALA A 81 -3.85 15.46 8.77
C ALA A 81 -3.55 15.60 7.26
N ASP A 82 -2.28 15.51 6.85
CA ASP A 82 -1.85 15.55 5.45
C ASP A 82 -2.45 14.39 4.63
N LEU A 83 -2.56 13.21 5.25
CA LEU A 83 -3.22 12.05 4.66
C LEU A 83 -4.69 12.35 4.34
N PHE A 84 -5.45 12.83 5.34
CA PHE A 84 -6.86 13.17 5.16
C PHE A 84 -7.04 14.30 4.14
N LEU A 85 -6.23 15.34 4.19
CA LEU A 85 -6.31 16.46 3.26
C LEU A 85 -6.04 16.03 1.82
N THR A 86 -5.04 15.16 1.60
CA THR A 86 -4.79 14.60 0.27
C THR A 86 -5.96 13.73 -0.20
N ALA A 87 -6.55 12.91 0.69
CA ALA A 87 -7.70 12.08 0.31
C ALA A 87 -8.90 12.95 -0.12
N ILE A 88 -9.23 13.99 0.65
CA ILE A 88 -10.31 14.94 0.34
C ILE A 88 -10.04 15.65 -1.00
N THR A 89 -8.84 16.19 -1.20
CA THR A 89 -8.50 16.90 -2.44
C THR A 89 -8.53 15.97 -3.67
N LYS A 90 -8.09 14.72 -3.54
CA LYS A 90 -8.20 13.74 -4.64
C LYS A 90 -9.66 13.36 -4.94
N LEU A 91 -10.53 13.25 -3.94
CA LEU A 91 -11.97 13.05 -4.13
C LEU A 91 -12.61 14.23 -4.86
N ILE A 92 -12.29 15.46 -4.45
CA ILE A 92 -12.74 16.68 -5.15
C ILE A 92 -12.31 16.65 -6.62
N ASN A 93 -11.07 16.27 -6.92
CA ASN A 93 -10.61 16.16 -8.31
C ASN A 93 -11.42 15.14 -9.14
N VAL A 94 -11.86 14.03 -8.52
CA VAL A 94 -12.72 13.04 -9.18
C VAL A 94 -14.10 13.64 -9.48
N ILE A 95 -14.71 14.32 -8.50
CA ILE A 95 -16.01 14.98 -8.65
C ILE A 95 -15.95 16.03 -9.77
N VAL A 96 -14.93 16.88 -9.76
CA VAL A 96 -14.73 17.93 -10.79
C VAL A 96 -14.49 17.32 -12.16
N ALA A 97 -13.62 16.29 -12.26
CA ALA A 97 -13.36 15.60 -13.53
C ALA A 97 -14.62 14.95 -14.11
N ASN A 98 -15.49 14.41 -13.25
CA ASN A 98 -16.78 13.86 -13.66
C ASN A 98 -17.74 14.96 -14.12
N ALA A 99 -17.83 16.07 -13.39
CA ALA A 99 -18.71 17.20 -13.74
C ALA A 99 -18.37 17.83 -15.10
N ILE A 100 -17.09 17.85 -15.48
CA ILE A 100 -16.62 18.40 -16.77
C ILE A 100 -16.64 17.32 -17.89
N ASN A 101 -17.16 16.12 -17.63
CA ASN A 101 -17.14 14.97 -18.57
C ASN A 101 -15.73 14.62 -19.08
N LYS A 102 -14.71 14.79 -18.22
CA LYS A 102 -13.31 14.45 -18.52
C LYS A 102 -12.69 13.56 -17.44
N PRO A 103 -13.21 12.33 -17.23
CA PRO A 103 -12.74 11.43 -16.18
C PRO A 103 -11.26 11.08 -16.32
N GLN A 104 -10.66 11.14 -17.52
CA GLN A 104 -9.25 10.87 -17.76
C GLN A 104 -8.28 11.77 -16.97
N TYR A 105 -8.73 12.94 -16.51
CA TYR A 105 -7.88 13.93 -15.83
C TYR A 105 -8.02 13.95 -14.30
N PHE A 106 -8.77 13.01 -13.70
CA PHE A 106 -9.02 12.95 -12.25
C PHE A 106 -7.74 12.94 -11.38
N ARG A 107 -6.61 12.52 -11.93
CA ARG A 107 -5.33 12.42 -11.18
C ARG A 107 -4.59 13.75 -11.05
N SER A 108 -4.91 14.76 -11.85
CA SER A 108 -4.17 16.01 -11.92
C SER A 108 -5.09 17.22 -12.01
N ILE A 109 -5.16 17.98 -10.91
CA ILE A 109 -5.91 19.23 -10.86
C ILE A 109 -5.40 20.26 -11.88
N ARG A 110 -4.09 20.28 -12.17
CA ARG A 110 -3.50 21.22 -13.13
C ARG A 110 -4.05 21.03 -14.54
N LYS A 111 -4.32 19.78 -14.94
CA LYS A 111 -4.94 19.47 -16.24
C LYS A 111 -6.40 19.90 -16.27
N LEU A 112 -7.13 19.71 -15.18
CA LEU A 112 -8.52 20.15 -15.05
C LEU A 112 -8.61 21.68 -15.09
N TYR A 113 -7.74 22.37 -14.36
CA TYR A 113 -7.66 23.83 -14.35
C TYR A 113 -7.38 24.41 -15.74
N LYS A 114 -6.42 23.83 -16.49
CA LYS A 114 -6.11 24.27 -17.86
C LYS A 114 -7.27 24.10 -18.84
N LEU A 115 -8.23 23.22 -18.56
CA LEU A 115 -9.42 23.01 -19.40
C LEU A 115 -10.58 23.94 -19.04
N ALA A 116 -10.57 24.49 -17.82
CA ALA A 116 -11.56 25.43 -17.33
C ALA A 116 -11.16 26.90 -17.58
N SER A 117 -9.86 27.15 -17.75
CA SER A 117 -9.27 28.39 -18.28
C SER A 117 -9.48 28.52 -19.78
#